data_AF-A0A7W8ZY86-F1
#
_entry.id   AF-A0A7W8ZY86-F1
#
_cell.length_a   1.000
_cell.length_b   1.000
_cell.length_c   1.000
_cell.angle_alpha   90.00
_cell.angle_beta   90.00
_cell.angle_gamma   90.00
#
_symmetry.space_group_name_H-M   'P 1'
#
loop_
_entity.id
_entity.type
_entity.pdbx_description
1 polymer ?
#
loop_
_entity_poly.entity_id
_entity_poly.type
_entity_poly.pdbx_seq_one_letter_code
_entity_poly.pdbx_strand_id
1 'polypeptide(L)'
;MATPAAGAEQILDRPQTPLDIPLYAIPDSFEDDSYRLLGQRPGEAKASGTATLYAARTLTNLTCLVALGGTAGYLASCTEPARFPASGLRLYWSGTMDIGAPDEEAILQPMEMYAVWHADGTLEYGGSSPATSAP
;
A
#
# COMPACT_ATOMS: atom_id res chain seq x y z
N MET A 1 7.10 26.30 18.58
CA MET A 1 6.00 26.18 17.59
C MET A 1 6.37 24.99 16.71
N ALA A 2 5.60 23.90 16.79
CA ALA A 2 5.85 22.73 15.94
C ALA A 2 5.34 23.05 14.53
N THR A 3 6.22 22.96 13.54
CA THR A 3 5.85 23.00 12.12
C THR A 3 4.92 21.83 11.83
N PRO A 4 3.77 22.01 11.16
CA PRO A 4 2.93 20.87 10.80
C PRO A 4 3.70 19.94 9.86
N ALA A 5 3.56 18.63 10.04
CA ALA A 5 4.04 17.63 9.09
C ALA A 5 3.25 17.78 7.78
N ALA A 6 3.73 18.65 6.90
CA ALA A 6 2.91 19.21 5.84
C ALA A 6 2.92 18.29 4.60
N GLY A 7 1.94 17.41 4.53
CA GLY A 7 1.58 16.65 3.34
C GLY A 7 0.97 15.30 3.69
N ALA A 8 1.82 14.34 4.02
CA ALA A 8 1.42 12.96 4.32
C ALA A 8 0.39 12.88 5.45
N GLU A 9 0.69 13.45 6.62
CA GLU A 9 -0.16 13.26 7.81
C GLU A 9 -1.55 13.91 7.68
N GLN A 10 -1.69 14.91 6.80
CA GLN A 10 -2.98 15.56 6.57
C GLN A 10 -4.05 14.59 6.04
N ILE A 11 -3.64 13.51 5.36
CA ILE A 11 -4.61 12.50 4.93
C ILE A 11 -5.28 11.82 6.13
N LEU A 12 -4.56 11.62 7.23
CA LEU A 12 -5.06 10.95 8.44
C LEU A 12 -6.03 11.85 9.21
N ASP A 13 -5.93 13.17 9.04
CA ASP A 13 -6.80 14.15 9.71
C ASP A 13 -8.17 14.30 9.02
N ARG A 14 -8.33 13.82 7.77
CA ARG A 14 -9.63 13.88 7.07
C ARG A 14 -10.58 12.82 7.67
N PRO A 15 -11.90 13.03 7.64
CA PRO A 15 -12.86 12.00 8.04
C PRO A 15 -12.71 10.71 7.20
N GLN A 16 -12.89 9.55 7.84
CA GLN A 16 -12.93 8.27 7.14
C GLN A 16 -14.17 8.20 6.25
N THR A 17 -14.00 7.68 5.04
CA THR A 17 -15.08 7.38 4.09
C THR A 17 -15.20 5.87 3.92
N PRO A 18 -16.30 5.35 3.32
CA PRO A 18 -16.44 3.91 3.09
C PRO A 18 -15.32 3.29 2.24
N LEU A 19 -14.65 4.06 1.39
CA LEU A 19 -13.51 3.59 0.59
C LEU A 19 -12.23 3.39 1.40
N ASP A 20 -12.19 3.97 2.60
CA ASP A 20 -11.03 3.92 3.48
C ASP A 20 -11.06 2.74 4.43
N ILE A 21 -12.17 2.02 4.51
CA ILE A 21 -12.34 0.86 5.38
C ILE A 21 -11.73 -0.35 4.69
N PRO A 22 -10.68 -0.97 5.25
CA PRO A 22 -10.11 -2.16 4.68
C PRO A 22 -11.10 -3.31 4.53
N LEU A 23 -11.06 -3.98 3.38
CA LEU A 23 -11.86 -5.18 3.12
C LEU A 23 -11.30 -6.45 3.78
N TYR A 24 -10.03 -6.40 4.18
CA TYR A 24 -9.31 -7.50 4.82
C TYR A 24 -9.16 -7.23 6.32
N ALA A 25 -8.97 -8.30 7.10
CA ALA A 25 -8.75 -8.20 8.54
C ALA A 25 -7.55 -7.29 8.85
N ILE A 26 -7.77 -6.36 9.75
CA ILE A 26 -6.79 -5.39 10.23
C ILE A 26 -6.07 -5.98 11.44
N PRO A 27 -4.75 -5.81 11.59
CA PRO A 27 -4.05 -6.22 12.80
C PRO A 27 -4.49 -5.36 14.00
N ASP A 28 -4.63 -5.98 15.16
CA ASP A 28 -5.04 -5.36 16.43
C ASP A 28 -4.10 -4.27 16.96
N SER A 29 -2.93 -4.11 16.35
CA SER A 29 -1.98 -3.03 16.64
C SER A 29 -2.33 -1.68 15.99
N PHE A 30 -3.37 -1.63 15.16
CA PHE A 30 -3.82 -0.43 14.46
C PHE A 30 -5.13 0.13 15.03
N GLU A 31 -5.31 1.45 14.87
CA GLU A 31 -6.57 2.12 15.15
C GLU A 31 -7.56 1.89 13.99
N ASP A 32 -8.70 1.26 14.25
CA ASP A 32 -9.70 0.87 13.24
C ASP A 32 -10.19 2.05 12.37
N ASP A 33 -10.34 3.23 12.96
CA ASP A 33 -10.87 4.44 12.31
C ASP A 33 -9.77 5.33 11.68
N SER A 34 -8.50 4.92 11.77
CA SER A 34 -7.36 5.69 11.27
C SER A 34 -7.05 5.45 9.79
N TYR A 35 -7.59 4.39 9.19
CA TYR A 35 -7.26 3.98 7.83
C TYR A 35 -7.71 5.01 6.80
N ARG A 36 -6.84 5.33 5.84
CA ARG A 36 -7.12 6.22 4.70
C ARG A 36 -6.55 5.61 3.44
N LEU A 37 -7.40 5.39 2.45
CA LEU A 37 -6.98 4.86 1.16
C LEU A 37 -6.01 5.82 0.49
N LEU A 38 -4.80 5.33 0.19
CA LEU A 38 -3.81 6.02 -0.62
C LEU A 38 -3.97 5.63 -2.09
N GLY A 39 -4.32 4.36 -2.35
CA GLY A 39 -4.64 3.90 -3.68
C GLY A 39 -4.49 2.39 -3.85
N GLN A 40 -4.74 1.96 -5.08
CA GLN A 40 -4.49 0.61 -5.57
C GLN A 40 -3.89 0.75 -6.96
N ARG A 41 -3.00 -0.17 -7.37
CA ARG A 41 -2.47 -0.15 -8.74
C ARG A 41 -3.61 -0.29 -9.76
N PRO A 42 -3.77 0.64 -10.71
CA PRO A 42 -4.75 0.50 -11.79
C PRO A 42 -4.35 -0.65 -12.73
N GLY A 43 -5.32 -1.45 -13.19
CA GLY A 43 -5.15 -2.36 -14.33
C GLY A 43 -4.72 -3.80 -14.02
N GLU A 44 -4.46 -4.17 -12.76
CA GLU A 44 -4.00 -5.53 -12.40
C GLU A 44 -5.07 -6.37 -11.71
N ALA A 45 -6.31 -6.36 -12.23
CA ALA A 45 -7.42 -7.17 -11.69
C ALA A 45 -7.16 -8.70 -11.72
N LYS A 46 -6.07 -9.16 -12.35
CA LYS A 46 -5.67 -10.57 -12.47
C LYS A 46 -4.34 -10.91 -11.77
N ALA A 47 -3.72 -9.99 -11.03
CA ALA A 47 -2.49 -10.29 -10.30
C ALA A 47 -2.79 -10.73 -8.87
N SER A 48 -2.33 -11.90 -8.47
CA SER A 48 -2.30 -12.29 -7.06
C SER A 48 -1.14 -11.58 -6.36
N GLY A 49 -1.40 -10.98 -5.21
CA GLY A 49 -0.43 -10.13 -4.51
C GLY A 49 -0.61 -8.64 -4.77
N THR A 50 -1.65 -8.22 -5.52
CA THR A 50 -2.09 -6.82 -5.47
C THR A 50 -2.49 -6.46 -4.05
N ALA A 51 -1.86 -5.42 -3.52
CA ALA A 51 -2.21 -4.85 -2.24
C ALA A 51 -2.92 -3.51 -2.44
N THR A 52 -3.95 -3.28 -1.63
CA THR A 52 -4.51 -1.95 -1.44
C THR A 52 -3.67 -1.23 -0.40
N LEU A 53 -3.32 0.02 -0.68
CA LEU A 53 -2.40 0.81 0.13
C LEU A 53 -3.16 1.84 0.95
N TYR A 54 -2.85 1.87 2.25
CA TYR A 54 -3.48 2.75 3.22
C TYR A 54 -2.42 3.52 4.01
N ALA A 55 -2.77 4.73 4.40
CA ALA A 55 -2.18 5.36 5.57
C ALA A 55 -3.00 4.91 6.80
N ALA A 56 -2.35 4.63 7.92
CA ALA A 56 -3.01 4.31 9.18
C ALA A 56 -2.18 4.77 10.39
N ARG A 57 -2.81 4.80 11.57
CA ARG A 57 -2.14 4.97 12.86
C ARG A 57 -2.12 3.66 13.64
N THR A 58 -1.02 3.41 14.33
CA THR A 58 -0.98 2.37 15.37
C THR A 58 -1.61 2.87 16.65
N LEU A 59 -1.99 1.95 17.57
CA LEU A 59 -2.41 2.30 18.94
C LEU A 59 -1.33 3.03 19.76
N THR A 60 -0.08 3.02 19.28
CA THR A 60 1.06 3.76 19.84
C THR A 60 1.34 5.07 19.10
N ASN A 61 0.42 5.53 18.25
CA ASN A 61 0.47 6.77 17.51
C ASN A 61 1.64 6.87 16.50
N LEU A 62 2.03 5.75 15.88
CA LEU A 62 2.92 5.75 14.74
C LEU A 62 2.12 5.93 13.45
N THR A 63 2.65 6.72 12.52
CA THR A 63 2.11 6.91 11.18
C THR A 63 2.68 5.83 10.27
N CYS A 64 1.82 5.07 9.59
CA CYS A 64 2.21 3.91 8.81
C CYS A 64 1.70 3.95 7.37
N LEU A 65 2.55 3.51 6.44
CA LEU A 65 2.14 2.98 5.15
C LEU A 65 1.82 1.50 5.34
N VAL A 66 0.60 1.10 4.99
CA VAL A 66 0.10 -0.27 5.13
C VAL A 66 -0.31 -0.81 3.78
N ALA A 67 0.15 -2.01 3.44
CA ALA A 67 -0.30 -2.79 2.30
C ALA A 67 -1.17 -3.95 2.79
N LEU A 68 -2.41 -4.01 2.33
CA LEU A 68 -3.37 -5.08 2.63
C LEU A 68 -3.75 -5.81 1.35
N GLY A 69 -3.57 -7.13 1.31
CA GLY A 69 -3.98 -7.91 0.14
C GLY A 69 -3.85 -9.41 0.32
N GLY A 70 -4.79 -10.15 -0.27
CA GLY A 70 -4.73 -11.58 -0.56
C GLY A 70 -4.26 -12.52 0.57
N THR A 71 -3.87 -13.74 0.18
CA THR A 71 -3.61 -14.91 1.05
C THR A 71 -2.49 -14.76 2.10
N ALA A 72 -1.76 -13.64 2.13
CA ALA A 72 -0.56 -13.45 2.97
C ALA A 72 -0.75 -12.47 4.14
N GLY A 73 -1.88 -11.75 4.23
CA GLY A 73 -2.15 -10.83 5.34
C GLY A 73 -1.78 -9.38 5.03
N TYR A 74 -0.78 -8.83 5.74
CA TYR A 74 -0.45 -7.40 5.66
C TYR A 74 1.06 -7.12 5.74
N LEU A 75 1.46 -5.95 5.25
CA LEU A 75 2.78 -5.37 5.46
C LEU A 75 2.63 -3.91 5.91
N ALA A 76 3.51 -3.46 6.79
CA ALA A 76 3.51 -2.08 7.27
C ALA A 76 4.92 -1.53 7.45
N SER A 77 5.07 -0.25 7.13
CA SER A 77 6.27 0.55 7.39
C SER A 77 5.82 1.79 8.14
N CYS A 78 6.36 1.99 9.35
CA CYS A 78 5.85 2.97 10.31
C CYS A 78 6.96 3.91 10.77
N THR A 79 6.57 5.12 11.13
CA THR A 79 7.45 6.14 11.73
C THR A 79 6.71 6.97 12.76
N GLU A 80 7.45 7.65 13.62
CA GLU A 80 6.87 8.72 14.43
C GLU A 80 6.44 9.88 13.50
N PRO A 81 5.27 10.51 13.74
CA PRO A 81 4.80 11.68 12.99
C PRO A 81 5.88 12.75 12.71
N ALA A 82 6.60 13.14 13.77
CA ALA A 82 7.65 14.16 13.70
C ALA A 82 8.94 13.71 12.98
N ARG A 83 9.06 12.41 12.65
CA ARG A 83 10.23 11.80 12.02
C ARG A 83 9.88 11.15 10.68
N PHE A 84 8.87 11.66 9.99
CA PHE A 84 8.54 11.16 8.67
C PHE A 84 9.77 11.25 7.74
N PRO A 85 10.25 10.13 7.16
CA PRO A 85 11.48 10.13 6.37
C PRO A 85 11.35 11.00 5.12
N ALA A 86 12.38 11.77 4.80
CA ALA A 86 12.43 12.55 3.56
C ALA A 86 12.36 11.67 2.30
N SER A 87 12.80 10.41 2.40
CA SER A 87 12.70 9.39 1.34
C SER A 87 11.34 8.71 1.26
N GLY A 88 10.41 9.04 2.17
CA GLY A 88 9.13 8.35 2.33
C GLY A 88 9.20 7.05 3.12
N LEU A 89 8.02 6.57 3.53
CA LEU A 89 7.82 5.22 4.06
C LEU A 89 7.72 4.25 2.89
N ARG A 90 8.42 3.11 2.98
CA ARG A 90 8.56 2.19 1.84
C ARG A 90 8.21 0.76 2.21
N LEU A 91 7.53 0.09 1.28
CA LEU A 91 7.21 -1.33 1.31
C LEU A 91 7.72 -2.03 0.05
N TYR A 92 8.09 -3.29 0.20
CA TYR A 92 8.46 -4.20 -0.88
C TYR A 92 7.78 -5.54 -0.67
N TRP A 93 7.26 -6.14 -1.72
CA TRP A 93 6.66 -7.48 -1.67
C TRP A 93 6.68 -8.16 -3.02
N SER A 94 6.68 -9.48 -3.00
CA SER A 94 6.55 -10.31 -4.19
C SER A 94 5.10 -10.73 -4.40
N GLY A 95 4.72 -10.91 -5.66
CA GLY A 95 3.43 -11.45 -6.06
C GLY A 95 3.55 -12.25 -7.34
N THR A 96 2.41 -12.61 -7.93
CA THR A 96 2.37 -13.27 -9.24
C THR A 96 1.30 -12.65 -10.14
N MET A 97 1.65 -12.40 -11.40
CA MET A 97 0.75 -11.91 -12.44
C MET A 97 0.23 -13.10 -13.24
N ASP A 98 -1.06 -13.16 -13.49
CA ASP A 98 -1.55 -14.01 -14.58
C ASP A 98 -1.41 -13.26 -15.91
N ILE A 99 -0.55 -13.78 -16.78
CA ILE A 99 -0.33 -13.28 -18.14
C ILE A 99 -1.03 -14.13 -19.20
N GLY A 100 -1.82 -15.12 -18.79
CA GLY A 100 -2.60 -15.96 -19.69
C GLY A 100 -3.66 -15.18 -20.45
N ALA A 101 -4.00 -15.65 -21.65
CA ALA A 101 -5.14 -15.11 -22.38
C ALA A 101 -6.44 -15.32 -21.57
N PRO A 102 -7.47 -14.46 -21.72
CA PRO A 102 -8.79 -14.75 -21.18
C PRO A 102 -9.26 -16.15 -21.61
N ASP A 103 -9.80 -16.92 -20.67
CA ASP A 103 -10.33 -18.29 -20.86
C ASP A 103 -9.28 -19.40 -21.10
N GLU A 104 -7.98 -19.10 -20.94
CA GLU A 104 -6.92 -20.11 -20.88
C GLU A 104 -6.48 -20.43 -19.44
N GLU A 105 -5.69 -21.49 -19.27
CA GLU A 105 -5.07 -21.80 -17.98
C GLU A 105 -4.14 -20.67 -17.54
N ALA A 106 -4.19 -20.30 -16.25
CA ALA A 106 -3.43 -19.17 -15.73
C ALA A 106 -1.92 -19.38 -15.90
N ILE A 107 -1.24 -18.41 -16.51
CA ILE A 107 0.21 -18.39 -16.63
C ILE A 107 0.73 -17.44 -15.57
N LEU A 108 1.08 -17.99 -14.40
CA LEU A 108 1.55 -17.22 -13.27
C LEU A 108 3.04 -16.88 -13.42
N GLN A 109 3.34 -15.58 -13.47
CA GLN A 109 4.70 -15.08 -13.48
C GLN A 109 5.02 -14.30 -12.20
N PRO A 110 6.19 -14.50 -11.58
CA PRO A 110 6.60 -13.75 -10.40
C PRO A 110 6.77 -12.26 -10.75
N MET A 111 6.39 -11.41 -9.81
CA MET A 111 6.64 -9.97 -9.87
C MET A 111 7.15 -9.47 -8.53
N GLU A 112 8.02 -8.46 -8.60
CA GLU A 112 8.44 -7.69 -7.44
C GLU A 112 7.72 -6.35 -7.48
N MET A 113 7.15 -5.93 -6.34
CA MET A 113 6.39 -4.70 -6.18
C MET A 113 6.98 -3.85 -5.08
N TYR A 114 6.78 -2.54 -5.22
CA TYR A 114 7.11 -1.60 -4.17
C TYR A 114 6.11 -0.44 -4.12
N ALA A 115 6.01 0.16 -2.95
CA ALA A 115 5.29 1.41 -2.75
C ALA A 115 6.09 2.35 -1.86
N VAL A 116 6.01 3.64 -2.15
CA VAL A 116 6.60 4.72 -1.35
C VAL A 116 5.55 5.75 -1.08
N TRP A 117 5.30 6.02 0.20
CA TRP A 117 4.47 7.14 0.61
C TRP A 117 5.36 8.28 1.08
N HIS A 118 5.39 9.34 0.27
CA HIS A 118 6.27 10.48 0.45
C HIS A 118 5.71 11.46 1.48
N ALA A 119 6.58 12.26 2.08
CA ALA A 119 6.22 13.23 3.11
C ALA A 119 5.25 14.32 2.61
N ASP A 120 5.21 14.57 1.31
CA ASP A 120 4.26 15.49 0.66
C ASP A 120 2.87 14.87 0.42
N GLY A 121 2.68 13.59 0.77
CA GLY A 121 1.45 12.84 0.60
C GLY A 121 1.33 12.11 -0.74
N THR A 122 2.30 12.25 -1.64
CA THR A 122 2.29 11.52 -2.90
C THR A 122 2.60 10.04 -2.70
N LEU A 123 1.97 9.20 -3.52
CA LEU A 123 2.20 7.76 -3.55
C LEU A 123 2.95 7.41 -4.84
N GLU A 124 4.15 6.85 -4.67
CA GLU A 124 4.87 6.17 -5.74
C GLU A 124 4.59 4.68 -5.65
N TYR A 125 4.29 4.06 -6.79
CA TYR A 125 4.08 2.63 -6.88
C TYR A 125 4.80 2.10 -8.11
N GLY A 126 5.45 0.96 -7.98
CA GLY A 126 6.10 0.32 -9.11
C GLY A 126 6.28 -1.17 -8.91
N GLY A 127 6.81 -1.80 -9.94
CA GLY A 127 7.17 -3.20 -9.91
C GLY A 127 7.77 -3.64 -11.23
N SER A 128 8.53 -4.72 -11.18
CA SER A 128 9.07 -5.37 -12.38
C SER A 128 8.12 -6.47 -12.82
N SER A 129 7.46 -6.27 -13.96
CA SER A 129 6.92 -7.40 -14.73
C SER A 129 8.11 -8.09 -15.41
N PRO A 130 8.10 -9.41 -15.61
CA PRO A 130 9.07 -10.02 -16.50
C PRO A 130 8.94 -9.37 -17.87
N ALA A 131 10.07 -9.01 -18.48
CA ALA A 131 10.08 -8.53 -19.84
C ALA A 131 9.36 -9.59 -20.70
N THR A 132 8.30 -9.18 -21.40
CA THR A 132 7.74 -10.01 -22.47
C THR A 132 8.83 -10.14 -23.52
N SER A 133 9.64 -11.20 -23.44
CA SER A 133 10.43 -11.66 -24.58
C SER A 133 9.44 -12.21 -25.58
N ALA A 134 8.91 -11.34 -26.44
CA ALA A 134 8.22 -11.79 -27.65
C ALA A 134 9.26 -12.48 -28.56
N PRO A 135 8.96 -13.66 -29.12
CA PRO A 135 9.80 -14.30 -30.13
C PRO A 135 9.85 -13.50 -31.45
#